data_AF-A0A1E8BFU9-F1
#
_entry.id   AF-A0A1E8BFU9-F1
#
_cell.length_a   1.000
_cell.length_b   1.000
_cell.length_c   1.000
_cell.angle_alpha   90.00
_cell.angle_beta   90.00
_cell.angle_gamma   90.00
#
_symmetry.space_group_name_H-M   'P 1'
#
loop_
_entity.id
_entity.type
_entity.pdbx_description
1 polymer ?
#
loop_
_entity_poly.entity_id
_entity_poly.type
_entity_poly.pdbx_seq_one_letter_code
_entity_poly.pdbx_strand_id
1 'polypeptide(L)'
;MANMGKMSVSNYLAQSIITTTIFYAYGFGLYGKIGYFFGILLTIGIYTIQLFVSTYWLQKYRMGPVEYVWRMGTYLERPRFKKDLDKAS
;
A
#
# COMPACT_ATOMS: atom_id res chain seq x y z
N MET A 1 15.21 9.25 10.45
CA MET A 1 14.05 9.77 9.69
C MET A 1 14.03 9.43 8.19
N ALA A 2 15.12 8.93 7.58
CA ALA A 2 15.18 8.63 6.14
C ALA A 2 14.38 7.40 5.62
N ASN A 3 13.69 6.66 6.50
CA ASN A 3 12.94 5.43 6.13
C ASN A 3 11.43 5.64 5.96
N MET A 4 10.87 6.78 6.40
CA MET A 4 9.41 6.99 6.40
C MET A 4 8.83 7.20 5.00
N GLY A 5 9.62 7.68 4.04
CA GLY A 5 9.20 7.88 2.65
C GLY A 5 9.29 6.63 1.75
N LYS A 6 9.68 5.47 2.27
CA LYS A 6 9.95 4.29 1.43
C LYS A 6 8.70 3.57 0.92
N MET A 7 7.55 3.80 1.57
CA MET A 7 6.25 3.24 1.19
C MET A 7 5.11 4.26 1.29
N SER A 8 5.42 5.55 1.44
CA SER A 8 4.38 6.57 1.65
C SER A 8 3.46 6.67 0.43
N VAL A 9 4.04 6.70 -0.78
CA VAL A 9 3.29 6.78 -2.04
C VAL A 9 2.56 5.47 -2.31
N SER A 10 3.23 4.34 -2.11
CA SER A 10 2.58 3.03 -2.28
C SER A 10 1.41 2.82 -1.33
N ASN A 11 1.53 3.21 -0.06
CA ASN A 11 0.44 3.11 0.92
C ASN A 11 -0.69 4.10 0.62
N TYR A 12 -0.36 5.32 0.21
CA TYR A 12 -1.37 6.30 -0.19
C TYR A 12 -2.15 5.84 -1.42
N LEU A 13 -1.46 5.27 -2.42
CA LEU A 13 -2.09 4.75 -3.63
C LEU A 13 -2.95 3.52 -3.32
N ALA A 14 -2.45 2.60 -2.50
CA ALA A 14 -3.22 1.45 -2.06
C ALA A 14 -4.49 1.88 -1.30
N GLN A 15 -4.36 2.80 -0.35
CA GLN A 15 -5.50 3.36 0.38
C GLN A 15 -6.51 4.02 -0.57
N SER A 16 -6.02 4.81 -1.53
CA SER A 16 -6.87 5.50 -2.51
C SER A 16 -7.59 4.51 -3.43
N ILE A 17 -6.90 3.49 -3.95
CA ILE A 17 -7.49 2.43 -4.77
C ILE A 17 -8.53 1.66 -3.97
N ILE A 18 -8.23 1.29 -2.72
CA ILE A 18 -9.19 0.52 -1.92
C ILE A 18 -10.42 1.38 -1.59
N THR A 19 -10.22 2.62 -1.14
CA THR A 19 -11.32 3.55 -0.83
C THR A 19 -12.17 3.81 -2.06
N THR A 20 -11.56 4.12 -3.20
CA THR A 20 -12.30 4.31 -4.46
C THR A 20 -13.00 3.03 -4.89
N THR A 21 -12.37 1.87 -4.83
CA THR A 21 -13.02 0.58 -5.18
C THR A 21 -14.27 0.31 -4.32
N ILE A 22 -14.29 0.74 -3.05
CA ILE A 22 -15.43 0.48 -2.17
C ILE A 22 -16.54 1.50 -2.35
N PHE A 23 -16.18 2.78 -2.45
CA PHE A 23 -17.13 3.88 -2.47
C PHE A 23 -17.58 4.25 -3.89
N TYR A 24 -16.75 4.08 -4.91
CA TYR A 24 -17.10 4.38 -6.30
C TYR A 24 -17.95 3.26 -6.93
N ALA A 25 -18.81 3.66 -7.87
CA ALA A 25 -19.81 2.82 -8.51
C ALA A 25 -19.27 1.59 -9.28
N TYR A 26 -17.97 1.53 -9.57
CA TYR A 26 -17.33 0.40 -10.26
C TYR A 26 -17.06 -0.82 -9.35
N GLY A 27 -17.10 -0.68 -8.03
CA GLY A 27 -16.98 -1.80 -7.10
C GLY A 27 -18.31 -2.24 -6.52
N PHE A 28 -18.51 -2.07 -5.21
CA PHE A 28 -19.74 -2.52 -4.54
C PHE A 28 -20.87 -1.48 -4.55
N GLY A 29 -20.64 -0.24 -5.01
CA GLY A 29 -21.69 0.78 -5.12
C GLY A 29 -22.41 1.06 -3.80
N LEU A 30 -21.68 0.94 -2.69
CA LEU A 30 -22.21 1.00 -1.32
C LEU A 30 -22.48 2.43 -0.82
N TYR A 31 -22.17 3.42 -1.66
CA TYR A 31 -22.45 4.83 -1.40
C TYR A 31 -23.95 5.03 -1.17
N GLY A 32 -24.34 5.27 0.09
CA GLY A 32 -25.74 5.46 0.50
C GLY A 32 -26.56 4.18 0.72
N LYS A 33 -25.98 2.98 0.61
CA LYS A 33 -26.70 1.69 0.82
C LYS A 33 -26.35 0.95 2.11
N ILE A 34 -25.22 1.23 2.73
CA ILE A 34 -24.83 0.68 4.04
C ILE A 34 -24.88 1.77 5.11
N GLY A 35 -25.42 1.41 6.27
CA GLY A 35 -25.36 2.27 7.45
C GLY A 35 -23.91 2.57 7.84
N TYR A 36 -23.67 3.78 8.35
CA TYR A 36 -22.34 4.30 8.73
C TYR A 36 -21.52 3.31 9.59
N PHE A 37 -22.19 2.55 10.47
CA PHE A 37 -21.56 1.54 11.32
C PHE A 37 -20.83 0.46 10.52
N PHE A 38 -21.47 -0.12 9.50
CA PHE A 38 -20.84 -1.12 8.64
C PHE A 38 -19.70 -0.53 7.79
N GLY A 39 -19.87 0.72 7.32
CA GLY A 39 -18.81 1.43 6.59
C GLY A 39 -17.53 1.63 7.42
N ILE A 40 -17.68 2.00 8.69
CA ILE A 40 -16.56 2.15 9.63
C ILE A 40 -15.87 0.80 9.87
N LEU A 41 -16.65 -0.26 10.12
CA LEU A 41 -16.11 -1.59 10.40
C LEU A 41 -15.33 -2.16 9.20
N LEU A 42 -15.84 -1.94 7.99
CA LEU A 42 -15.19 -2.32 6.73
C LEU A 42 -13.89 -1.52 6.53
N THR A 43 -13.92 -0.21 6.78
CA THR A 43 -12.74 0.67 6.71
C THR A 43 -11.63 0.22 7.69
N ILE A 44 -11.99 -0.10 8.94
CA ILE A 44 -11.04 -0.60 9.93
C ILE A 44 -10.43 -1.93 9.50
N GLY A 45 -11.25 -2.85 8.98
CA GLY A 45 -10.79 -4.14 8.48
C GLY A 45 -9.77 -4.00 7.35
N ILE A 46 -10.06 -3.13 6.38
CA ILE A 46 -9.15 -2.82 5.28
C ILE A 46 -7.87 -2.19 5.76
N TYR A 47 -7.97 -1.18 6.63
CA TYR A 47 -6.78 -0.48 7.13
C TYR A 47 -5.86 -1.45 7.88
N THR A 48 -6.44 -2.38 8.64
CA THR A 48 -5.73 -3.46 9.31
C THR A 48 -5.02 -4.36 8.30
N ILE A 49 -5.72 -4.85 7.28
CA ILE A 49 -5.11 -5.67 6.21
C ILE A 49 -3.99 -4.90 5.50
N GLN A 50 -4.22 -3.63 5.18
CA GLN A 50 -3.23 -2.77 4.51
C GLN A 50 -1.97 -2.59 5.37
N LEU A 51 -2.12 -2.42 6.69
CA LEU A 51 -1.00 -2.37 7.62
C LEU A 51 -0.20 -3.69 7.65
N PHE A 52 -0.90 -4.83 7.71
CA PHE A 52 -0.25 -6.14 7.67
C PHE A 52 0.50 -6.38 6.36
N VAL A 53 -0.14 -6.11 5.22
CA VAL A 53 0.46 -6.24 3.90
C VAL A 53 1.65 -5.29 3.76
N SER A 54 1.53 -4.03 4.17
CA SER A 54 2.64 -3.06 4.11
C SER A 54 3.81 -3.49 4.98
N THR A 55 3.55 -4.04 6.17
CA THR A 55 4.59 -4.51 7.09
C THR A 55 5.29 -5.75 6.53
N TYR A 56 4.51 -6.73 6.07
CA TYR A 56 5.04 -7.94 5.41
C TYR A 56 5.85 -7.59 4.15
N TRP A 57 5.38 -6.61 3.38
CA TRP A 57 6.10 -6.11 2.21
C TRP A 57 7.45 -5.49 2.58
N LEU A 58 7.52 -4.65 3.62
CA LEU A 58 8.77 -4.04 4.10
C LEU A 58 9.78 -5.05 4.68
N GLN A 59 9.30 -6.22 5.11
CA GLN A 59 10.19 -7.31 5.51
C GLN A 59 10.92 -7.89 4.30
N LYS A 60 10.24 -8.05 3.16
CA LYS A 60 10.79 -8.66 1.94
C LYS A 60 11.46 -7.64 0.99
N TYR A 61 10.95 -6.42 0.92
CA TYR A 61 11.37 -5.38 -0.02
C TYR A 61 11.83 -4.12 0.70
N ARG A 62 12.80 -3.41 0.12
CA ARG A 62 13.38 -2.19 0.71
C ARG A 62 12.53 -0.94 0.48
N MET A 63 11.60 -0.98 -0.46
CA MET A 63 10.79 0.14 -0.90
C MET A 63 9.49 -0.38 -1.52
N GLY A 64 8.49 0.49 -1.57
CA GLY A 64 7.22 0.22 -2.23
C GLY A 64 7.41 0.02 -3.74
N PRO A 65 6.52 -0.74 -4.40
CA PRO A 65 6.59 -0.97 -5.84
C PRO A 65 6.46 0.33 -6.64
N VAL A 66 5.64 1.27 -6.17
CA VAL A 66 5.45 2.57 -6.83
C VAL A 66 6.71 3.42 -6.72
N GLU A 67 7.29 3.54 -5.52
CA GLU A 67 8.57 4.23 -5.34
C GLU A 67 9.71 3.59 -6.14
N TYR A 68 9.70 2.27 -6.32
CA TYR A 68 10.68 1.57 -7.15
C TYR A 68 10.56 1.97 -8.62
N VAL A 69 9.35 1.92 -9.18
CA VAL A 69 9.08 2.32 -10.56
C VAL A 69 9.39 3.82 -10.75
N TRP A 70 9.01 4.66 -9.79
CA TRP A 70 9.30 6.08 -9.81
C TRP A 70 10.81 6.34 -9.85
N ARG A 71 11.59 5.73 -8.96
CA ARG A 71 13.06 5.87 -8.96
C ARG A 71 13.69 5.31 -10.23
N MET A 72 13.17 4.20 -10.75
CA MET A 72 13.64 3.63 -12.01
C MET A 72 13.39 4.58 -13.19
N GLY A 73 12.25 5.27 -13.23
CA GLY A 73 11.95 6.26 -14.26
C GLY A 73 12.73 7.56 -14.11
N THR A 74 12.93 8.05 -12.89
CA THR A 74 13.64 9.32 -12.63
C THR A 74 15.15 9.19 -12.83
N TYR A 75 15.76 8.11 -12.34
CA TYR A 75 17.21 7.95 -12.35
C TYR A 75 17.70 7.06 -13.50
N LEU A 76 16.81 6.38 -14.23
CA LEU A 76 17.13 5.30 -15.20
C LEU A 76 18.02 4.18 -14.62
N GLU A 77 18.22 4.16 -13.31
CA GLU A 77 18.97 3.14 -12.60
C GLU A 77 17.99 2.13 -11.98
N ARG A 78 18.44 0.88 -11.81
CA ARG A 78 17.67 -0.17 -11.12
C ARG A 78 18.06 -0.21 -9.65
N PRO A 79 17.40 0.54 -8.75
CA PRO A 79 17.77 0.54 -7.33
C PRO A 79 17.49 -0.83 -6.70
N ARG A 80 18.25 -1.21 -5.66
CA ARG A 80 18.11 -2.53 -5.02
C ARG A 80 16.74 -2.72 -4.36
N PHE A 81 15.84 -3.41 -5.04
CA PHE A 81 14.45 -3.63 -4.66
C PHE A 81 14.27 -4.67 -3.55
N LYS A 82 14.99 -5.79 -3.67
CA LYS A 82 14.99 -6.87 -2.68
C LYS A 82 15.94 -6.53 -1.54
N LYS A 83 15.54 -6.80 -0.29
CA LYS A 83 16.50 -6.92 0.80
C LYS A 83 17.24 -8.24 0.54
N ASP A 84 18.55 -8.20 0.32
CA ASP A 84 19.37 -9.41 0.29
C ASP A 84 19.09 -10.20 1.58
N LEU A 85 18.44 -11.35 1.43
CA LEU A 85 18.18 -12.34 2.47
C LEU A 85 19.45 -13.20 2.66
N ASP A 86 20.63 -12.58 2.65
CA ASP A 86 21.91 -13.27 2.48
C ASP A 86 22.94 -12.94 3.58
N LYS A 87 22.47 -12.72 4.81
CA LYS A 87 23.33 -12.76 6.01
C LYS A 87 22.59 -13.37 7.19
N ALA A 88 22.18 -14.62 7.04
CA ALA A 88 21.90 -15.54 8.15
C ALA A 88 21.97 -16.99 7.63
N SER A 89 23.13 -17.36 7.08
CA SER A 89 23.62 -18.73 7.08
C SER A 89 25.07 -18.72 7.55
#